data_AF-A0AAN9HE34-F1
#
_entry.id   AF-A0AAN9HE34-F1
#
_cell.length_a   1.000
_cell.length_b   1.000
_cell.length_c   1.000
_cell.angle_alpha   90.00
_cell.angle_beta   90.00
_cell.angle_gamma   90.00
#
_symmetry.space_group_name_H-M   'P 1'
#
loop_
_entity.id
_entity.type
_entity.pdbx_description
1 polymer ?
#
loop_
_entity_poly.entity_id
_entity_poly.type
_entity_poly.pdbx_seq_one_letter_code
_entity_poly.pdbx_strand_id
1 'polypeptide(L)'
;MAPRVKRESLPILDLKVKEFLQELKNVFDTPKCHYLIHYARLISSYGPLRPLWCMRFESKHQYFKTVSSTCRNFINIAASVAKKHQFKQCWEFSSENMLCDYEKVTGTSVSTPFTSLPRELQNTLKSHKSCQAIDFAGKTLQRVKEVCVNNAKYTTKDVFVIDDVHTEEVPLFFQVKYVFNIDTLWILCGKLLLPQSFDSHFHAFRVSYDKDWFCLMPGEELDYQALDLCG
;
A
#
# COMPACT_ATOMS: atom_id res chain seq x y z
N MET A 1 -12.40 1.62 -12.43
CA MET A 1 -13.61 1.67 -11.58
C MET A 1 -13.18 2.06 -10.17
N ALA A 2 -13.77 3.13 -9.63
CA ALA A 2 -13.35 3.74 -8.37
C ALA A 2 -13.50 2.76 -7.18
N PRO A 3 -12.52 2.70 -6.26
CA PRO A 3 -12.57 1.81 -5.09
C PRO A 3 -13.59 2.27 -4.04
N ARG A 4 -14.05 3.52 -4.10
CA ARG A 4 -15.04 4.12 -3.19
C ARG A 4 -16.07 4.90 -4.01
N VAL A 5 -17.34 4.81 -3.63
CA VAL A 5 -18.45 5.55 -4.27
C VAL A 5 -19.15 6.38 -3.20
N LYS A 6 -19.28 7.68 -3.43
CA LYS A 6 -20.03 8.59 -2.55
C LYS A 6 -21.54 8.32 -2.70
N ARG A 7 -22.26 8.14 -1.60
CA ARG A 7 -23.71 7.87 -1.64
C ARG A 7 -24.51 9.01 -2.29
N GLU A 8 -24.05 10.24 -2.13
CA GLU A 8 -24.62 11.45 -2.74
C GLU A 8 -24.64 11.42 -4.27
N SER A 9 -23.77 10.61 -4.89
CA SER A 9 -23.72 10.47 -6.35
C SER A 9 -24.74 9.48 -6.92
N LEU A 10 -25.42 8.69 -6.08
CA LEU A 10 -26.35 7.65 -6.53
C LEU A 10 -27.64 8.20 -7.18
N PRO A 11 -28.26 9.29 -6.68
CA PRO A 11 -29.40 9.90 -7.36
C PRO A 11 -29.05 10.43 -8.76
N ILE A 12 -27.84 10.99 -8.89
CA ILE A 12 -27.32 11.47 -10.19
C ILE A 12 -27.11 10.31 -11.14
N LEU A 13 -26.57 9.18 -10.65
CA LEU A 13 -26.41 7.96 -11.43
C LEU A 13 -27.76 7.44 -11.94
N ASP A 14 -28.78 7.38 -11.07
CA ASP A 14 -30.11 6.90 -11.45
C ASP A 14 -30.75 7.78 -12.55
N LEU A 15 -30.63 9.09 -12.44
CA LEU A 15 -31.09 10.04 -13.45
C LEU A 15 -30.37 9.83 -14.80
N LYS A 16 -29.03 9.77 -14.77
CA LYS A 16 -28.20 9.57 -15.97
C LYS A 16 -28.46 8.23 -16.66
N VAL A 17 -28.70 7.17 -15.90
CA VAL A 17 -29.06 5.86 -16.45
C VAL A 17 -30.41 5.91 -17.15
N LYS A 18 -31.41 6.61 -16.58
CA LYS A 18 -32.72 6.77 -17.21
C LYS A 18 -32.64 7.55 -18.52
N GLU A 19 -31.93 8.67 -18.52
CA GLU A 19 -31.67 9.46 -19.74
C GLU A 19 -31.02 8.59 -20.83
N PHE A 20 -29.94 7.90 -20.48
CA PHE A 20 -29.24 7.00 -21.39
C PHE A 20 -30.13 5.91 -21.98
N LEU A 21 -30.97 5.26 -21.15
CA LEU A 21 -31.86 4.19 -21.63
C LEU A 21 -33.00 4.72 -22.52
N GLN A 22 -33.47 5.95 -22.28
CA GLN A 22 -34.45 6.60 -23.15
C GLN A 22 -33.87 6.91 -24.53
N GLU A 23 -32.64 7.41 -24.57
CA GLU A 23 -31.93 7.67 -25.83
C GLU A 23 -31.59 6.36 -26.55
N LEU A 24 -31.11 5.34 -25.82
CA LEU A 24 -30.77 4.03 -26.36
C LEU A 24 -31.97 3.35 -27.02
N LYS A 25 -33.15 3.45 -26.42
CA LYS A 25 -34.39 2.86 -26.95
C LYS A 25 -34.69 3.29 -28.39
N ASN A 26 -34.27 4.50 -28.78
CA ASN A 26 -34.47 5.01 -30.13
C ASN A 26 -33.47 4.45 -31.16
N VAL A 27 -32.42 3.76 -30.71
CA VAL A 27 -31.32 3.26 -31.55
C VAL A 27 -31.22 1.73 -31.50
N PHE A 28 -31.28 1.12 -30.31
CA PHE A 28 -31.18 -0.34 -30.10
C PHE A 28 -31.95 -0.80 -28.85
N ASP A 29 -32.60 -1.96 -28.93
CA ASP A 29 -33.20 -2.62 -27.76
C ASP A 29 -32.37 -3.85 -27.37
N THR A 30 -31.60 -3.74 -26.28
CA THR A 30 -30.83 -4.88 -25.75
C THR A 30 -31.14 -5.13 -24.26
N PRO A 31 -31.46 -6.38 -23.88
CA PRO A 31 -31.73 -6.74 -22.48
C PRO A 31 -30.56 -6.44 -21.52
N LYS A 32 -29.32 -6.41 -22.04
CA LYS A 32 -28.13 -6.15 -21.24
C LYS A 32 -28.12 -4.73 -20.65
N CYS A 33 -28.53 -3.74 -21.44
CA CYS A 33 -28.56 -2.35 -21.01
C CYS A 33 -29.68 -2.11 -19.98
N HIS A 34 -30.79 -2.84 -20.06
CA HIS A 34 -31.89 -2.73 -19.10
C HIS A 34 -31.43 -2.97 -17.65
N TYR A 35 -30.45 -3.85 -17.41
CA TYR A 35 -29.95 -4.12 -16.06
C TYR A 35 -29.31 -2.89 -15.37
N LEU A 36 -28.93 -1.86 -16.12
CA LEU A 36 -28.38 -0.61 -15.56
C LEU A 36 -29.35 0.07 -14.59
N ILE A 37 -30.68 -0.08 -14.76
CA ILE A 37 -31.68 0.53 -13.86
C ILE A 37 -31.50 0.06 -12.41
N HIS A 38 -30.93 -1.13 -12.21
CA HIS A 38 -30.73 -1.69 -10.89
C HIS A 38 -29.41 -1.25 -10.24
N TYR A 39 -28.51 -0.58 -10.96
CA TYR A 39 -27.16 -0.31 -10.48
C TYR A 39 -27.15 0.63 -9.26
N ALA A 40 -27.96 1.69 -9.26
CA ALA A 40 -28.05 2.59 -8.11
C ALA A 40 -28.50 1.85 -6.83
N ARG A 41 -29.52 1.00 -6.94
CA ARG A 41 -29.99 0.14 -5.85
C ARG A 41 -28.92 -0.84 -5.38
N LEU A 42 -28.28 -1.55 -6.31
CA LEU A 42 -27.24 -2.54 -6.00
C LEU A 42 -26.01 -1.90 -5.36
N ILE A 43 -25.61 -0.70 -5.81
CA ILE A 43 -24.50 0.04 -5.20
C ILE A 43 -24.87 0.52 -3.80
N SER A 44 -26.11 0.93 -3.59
CA SER A 44 -26.60 1.31 -2.27
C SER A 44 -26.58 0.16 -1.27
N SER A 45 -26.92 -1.07 -1.71
CA SER A 45 -27.01 -2.24 -0.83
C SER A 45 -25.67 -2.98 -0.64
N TYR A 46 -24.85 -3.09 -1.70
CA TYR A 46 -23.64 -3.92 -1.70
C TYR A 46 -22.34 -3.11 -1.84
N GLY A 47 -22.41 -1.79 -2.01
CA GLY A 47 -21.25 -0.95 -2.28
C GLY A 47 -20.83 -1.00 -3.76
N PRO A 48 -19.58 -0.60 -4.10
CA PRO A 48 -19.11 -0.62 -5.49
C PRO A 48 -19.35 -2.00 -6.12
N LEU A 49 -19.86 -2.08 -7.36
CA LEU A 49 -20.16 -3.37 -8.01
C LEU A 49 -18.91 -4.14 -8.47
N ARG A 50 -17.74 -3.50 -8.45
CA ARG A 50 -16.48 -4.09 -8.91
C ARG A 50 -16.13 -5.39 -8.18
N PRO A 51 -16.29 -5.56 -6.86
CA PRO A 51 -16.00 -6.85 -6.22
C PRO A 51 -16.97 -7.97 -6.60
N LEU A 52 -18.16 -7.64 -7.13
CA LEU A 52 -19.22 -8.59 -7.47
C LEU A 52 -19.09 -9.17 -8.89
N TRP A 53 -18.24 -8.60 -9.75
CA TRP A 53 -18.10 -9.07 -11.12
C TRP A 53 -17.36 -10.42 -11.23
N CYS A 54 -17.64 -11.17 -12.30
CA CYS A 54 -17.06 -12.51 -12.47
C CYS A 54 -15.66 -12.52 -13.13
N MET A 55 -15.11 -11.35 -13.48
CA MET A 55 -13.83 -11.23 -14.20
C MET A 55 -12.66 -11.97 -13.52
N ARG A 56 -12.63 -11.98 -12.18
CA ARG A 56 -11.58 -12.71 -11.42
C ARG A 56 -11.73 -14.22 -11.57
N PHE A 57 -12.96 -14.73 -11.58
CA PHE A 57 -13.23 -16.16 -11.77
C PHE A 57 -12.88 -16.59 -13.20
N GLU A 58 -13.24 -15.77 -14.20
CA GLU A 58 -12.89 -16.03 -15.61
C GLU A 58 -11.37 -16.02 -15.82
N SER A 59 -10.68 -15.05 -15.23
CA SER A 59 -9.21 -14.96 -15.26
C SER A 59 -8.56 -16.19 -14.61
N LYS A 60 -9.08 -16.65 -13.46
CA LYS A 60 -8.60 -17.87 -12.82
C LYS A 60 -8.90 -19.12 -13.65
N HIS A 61 -10.06 -19.17 -14.31
CA HIS A 61 -10.44 -20.26 -15.20
C HIS A 61 -9.46 -20.38 -16.38
N GLN A 62 -8.95 -19.27 -16.90
CA GLN A 62 -8.02 -19.29 -18.03
C GLN A 62 -6.84 -20.25 -17.82
N TYR A 63 -6.26 -20.32 -16.61
CA TYR A 63 -5.22 -21.29 -16.27
C TYR A 63 -5.67 -22.74 -16.50
N PHE A 64 -6.86 -23.10 -16.03
CA PHE A 64 -7.41 -24.44 -16.18
C PHE A 64 -7.67 -24.82 -17.65
N LYS A 65 -8.13 -23.87 -18.47
CA LYS A 65 -8.28 -24.09 -19.93
C LYS A 65 -6.94 -24.41 -20.58
N THR A 66 -5.90 -23.63 -20.29
CA THR A 66 -4.54 -23.85 -20.83
C THR A 66 -3.96 -25.18 -20.38
N VAL A 67 -4.12 -25.55 -19.11
CA VAL A 67 -3.62 -26.84 -18.60
C VAL A 67 -4.37 -28.00 -19.25
N SER A 68 -5.69 -27.89 -19.36
CA SER A 68 -6.54 -28.90 -20.02
C SER A 68 -6.10 -29.13 -21.47
N SER A 69 -5.91 -28.06 -22.26
CA SER A 69 -5.48 -28.17 -23.66
C SER A 69 -4.06 -28.73 -23.82
N THR A 70 -3.16 -28.41 -22.89
CA THR A 70 -1.74 -28.80 -22.98
C THR A 70 -1.49 -30.23 -22.48
N CYS A 71 -2.18 -30.66 -21.43
CA CYS A 71 -1.95 -31.98 -20.83
C CYS A 71 -2.34 -33.15 -21.74
N ARG A 72 -3.31 -32.94 -22.66
CA ARG A 72 -3.84 -33.98 -23.58
C ARG A 72 -4.24 -35.30 -22.90
N ASN A 73 -4.50 -35.26 -21.59
CA ASN A 73 -5.00 -36.40 -20.81
C ASN A 73 -6.50 -36.20 -20.60
N PHE A 74 -7.29 -37.08 -21.22
CA PHE A 74 -8.75 -37.04 -21.16
C PHE A 74 -9.32 -37.95 -20.06
N ILE A 75 -8.48 -38.75 -19.40
CA ILE A 75 -8.89 -39.58 -18.27
C ILE A 75 -8.86 -38.72 -17.01
N ASN A 76 -10.03 -38.51 -16.41
CA ASN A 76 -10.22 -37.75 -15.17
C ASN A 76 -9.52 -36.37 -15.19
N ILE A 77 -9.89 -35.55 -16.17
CA ILE A 77 -9.27 -34.24 -16.42
C ILE A 77 -9.38 -33.29 -15.21
N ALA A 78 -10.49 -33.36 -14.46
CA ALA A 78 -10.70 -32.57 -13.25
C ALA A 78 -9.62 -32.86 -12.20
N ALA A 79 -9.31 -34.13 -11.94
CA ALA A 79 -8.26 -34.51 -11.00
C ALA A 79 -6.88 -34.05 -11.47
N SER A 80 -6.58 -34.19 -12.77
CA SER A 80 -5.29 -33.79 -13.35
C SER A 80 -5.06 -32.27 -13.23
N VAL A 81 -6.08 -31.48 -13.60
CA VAL A 81 -6.04 -30.02 -13.56
C VAL A 81 -5.99 -29.51 -12.11
N ALA A 82 -6.75 -30.13 -11.20
CA ALA A 82 -6.73 -29.82 -9.77
C ALA A 82 -5.36 -30.09 -9.15
N LYS A 83 -4.73 -31.25 -9.42
CA LYS A 83 -3.40 -31.60 -8.90
C LYS A 83 -2.33 -30.63 -9.39
N LYS A 84 -2.33 -30.27 -10.68
CA LYS A 84 -1.41 -29.27 -11.22
C LYS A 84 -1.62 -27.88 -10.61
N HIS A 85 -2.88 -27.49 -10.40
CA HIS A 85 -3.19 -26.24 -9.70
C HIS A 85 -2.68 -26.23 -8.27
N GLN A 86 -2.86 -27.33 -7.52
CA GLN A 86 -2.32 -27.45 -6.16
C GLN A 86 -0.79 -27.30 -6.15
N PHE A 87 -0.06 -27.96 -7.06
CA PHE A 87 1.40 -27.77 -7.13
C PHE A 87 1.81 -26.34 -7.48
N LYS A 88 1.12 -25.71 -8.44
CA LYS A 88 1.36 -24.30 -8.76
C LYS A 88 1.12 -23.41 -7.54
N GLN A 89 0.02 -23.63 -6.83
CA GLN A 89 -0.27 -22.91 -5.60
C GLN A 89 0.79 -23.14 -4.53
N CYS A 90 1.22 -24.39 -4.28
CA CYS A 90 2.32 -24.67 -3.35
C CYS A 90 3.60 -23.92 -3.71
N TRP A 91 3.93 -23.83 -5.00
CA TRP A 91 5.10 -23.06 -5.46
C TRP A 91 4.92 -21.55 -5.25
N GLU A 92 3.75 -21.00 -5.60
CA GLU A 92 3.41 -19.60 -5.33
C GLU A 92 3.42 -19.29 -3.82
N PHE A 93 2.90 -20.19 -3.00
CA PHE A 93 2.90 -20.09 -1.53
C PHE A 93 4.29 -20.28 -0.90
N SER A 94 5.15 -21.05 -1.54
CA SER A 94 6.54 -21.24 -1.12
C SER A 94 7.43 -20.05 -1.52
N SER A 95 6.98 -19.21 -2.44
CA SER A 95 7.68 -17.97 -2.75
C SER A 95 7.46 -16.99 -1.60
N GLU A 96 8.53 -16.32 -1.17
CA GLU A 96 8.49 -15.38 -0.03
C GLU A 96 7.46 -14.25 -0.21
N ASN A 97 6.93 -14.04 -1.42
CA ASN A 97 6.10 -12.91 -1.80
C ASN A 97 4.61 -13.00 -1.40
N MET A 98 4.08 -14.15 -0.94
CA MET A 98 2.62 -14.30 -0.73
C MET A 98 2.14 -13.98 0.69
N LEU A 99 2.99 -14.15 1.71
CA LEU A 99 2.71 -13.66 3.07
C LEU A 99 3.22 -12.23 3.16
N CYS A 100 2.48 -11.29 2.57
CA CYS A 100 2.80 -9.86 2.47
C CYS A 100 2.95 -9.11 3.83
N ASP A 101 3.07 -9.82 4.95
CA ASP A 101 3.35 -9.27 6.29
C ASP A 101 4.76 -9.67 6.79
N TYR A 102 5.66 -10.11 5.90
CA TYR A 102 7.01 -10.46 6.32
C TYR A 102 7.97 -9.28 6.14
N GLU A 103 8.55 -8.88 7.26
CA GLU A 103 9.64 -7.92 7.32
C GLU A 103 10.86 -8.56 6.63
N LYS A 104 11.26 -8.01 5.49
CA LYS A 104 12.49 -8.44 4.82
C LYS A 104 13.59 -7.44 5.09
N VAL A 105 14.55 -7.83 5.92
CA VAL A 105 15.79 -7.06 6.09
C VAL A 105 16.72 -7.38 4.92
N THR A 106 16.83 -6.44 3.99
CA THR A 106 17.75 -6.50 2.86
C THR A 106 19.08 -5.85 3.25
N GLY A 107 19.88 -6.51 4.10
CA GLY A 107 21.21 -6.05 4.45
C GLY A 107 21.77 -6.61 5.75
N THR A 108 23.00 -6.22 6.09
CA THR A 108 23.62 -6.55 7.38
C THR A 108 22.96 -5.77 8.51
N SER A 109 22.51 -6.47 9.54
CA SER A 109 22.06 -5.85 10.79
C SER A 109 23.26 -5.62 11.72
N VAL A 110 23.30 -4.44 12.34
CA VAL A 110 24.32 -4.06 13.32
C VAL A 110 23.64 -3.88 14.67
N SER A 111 24.14 -4.58 15.69
CA SER A 111 23.67 -4.37 17.05
C SER A 111 24.24 -3.06 17.62
N THR A 112 23.36 -2.16 18.05
CA THR A 112 23.73 -0.84 18.59
C THR A 112 23.13 -0.66 19.99
N PRO A 113 23.94 -0.44 21.04
CA PRO A 113 23.42 -0.15 22.37
C PRO A 113 22.57 1.12 22.37
N PHE A 114 21.42 1.11 23.06
CA PHE A 114 20.54 2.27 23.15
C PHE A 114 21.25 3.52 23.71
N THR A 115 22.17 3.30 24.66
CA THR A 115 22.98 4.35 25.31
C THR A 115 23.95 5.07 24.36
N SER A 116 24.27 4.46 23.21
CA SER A 116 25.16 5.05 22.20
C SER A 116 24.47 6.07 21.28
N LEU A 117 23.14 6.14 21.32
CA LEU A 117 22.35 7.05 20.49
C LEU A 117 22.38 8.49 21.05
N PRO A 118 22.16 9.52 20.22
CA PRO A 118 22.00 10.90 20.69
C PRO A 118 20.90 11.03 21.76
N ARG A 119 21.15 11.85 22.80
CA ARG A 119 20.22 12.01 23.95
C ARG A 119 18.81 12.44 23.52
N GLU A 120 18.73 13.34 22.55
CA GLU A 120 17.46 13.80 21.98
C GLU A 120 16.69 12.65 21.33
N LEU A 121 17.38 11.82 20.52
CA LEU A 121 16.77 10.65 19.88
C LEU A 121 16.32 9.61 20.91
N GLN A 122 17.10 9.39 21.97
CA GLN A 122 16.69 8.52 23.08
C GLN A 122 15.39 9.02 23.73
N ASN A 123 15.24 10.33 23.91
CA ASN A 123 14.03 10.92 24.47
C ASN A 123 12.84 10.77 23.53
N THR A 124 13.02 11.04 22.22
CA THR A 124 11.97 10.85 21.20
C THR A 124 11.52 9.39 21.12
N LEU A 125 12.45 8.43 21.17
CA LEU A 125 12.11 7.01 21.17
C LEU A 125 11.32 6.60 22.42
N LYS A 126 11.68 7.11 23.60
CA LYS A 126 10.95 6.83 24.85
C LYS A 126 9.55 7.45 24.87
N SER A 127 9.38 8.63 24.28
CA SER A 127 8.09 9.33 24.24
C SER A 127 7.14 8.81 23.16
N HIS A 128 7.68 8.16 22.12
CA HIS A 128 6.89 7.61 21.01
C HIS A 128 5.86 6.58 21.48
N LYS A 129 4.60 6.71 21.03
CA LYS A 129 3.45 5.92 21.50
C LYS A 129 3.71 4.41 21.47
N SER A 130 4.29 3.91 20.40
CA SER A 130 4.58 2.48 20.21
C SER A 130 5.71 1.94 21.10
N CYS A 131 6.49 2.82 21.72
CA CYS A 131 7.65 2.46 22.54
C CYS A 131 7.47 2.71 24.04
N GLN A 132 6.35 3.30 24.47
CA GLN A 132 6.15 3.66 25.87
C GLN A 132 6.18 2.47 26.82
N ALA A 133 5.80 1.27 26.36
CA ALA A 133 5.81 0.05 27.13
C ALA A 133 7.19 -0.67 27.13
N ILE A 134 8.16 -0.18 26.36
CA ILE A 134 9.45 -0.85 26.18
C ILE A 134 10.44 -0.35 27.24
N ASP A 135 10.99 -1.27 28.03
CA ASP A 135 12.15 -0.96 28.86
C ASP A 135 13.42 -0.91 27.99
N PHE A 136 14.05 0.27 27.95
CA PHE A 136 15.28 0.55 27.21
C PHE A 136 16.54 0.39 28.06
N ALA A 137 16.42 0.10 29.36
CA ALA A 137 17.58 -0.07 30.24
C ALA A 137 18.47 -1.22 29.76
N GLY A 138 19.73 -0.92 29.42
CA GLY A 138 20.70 -1.91 28.97
C GLY A 138 20.41 -2.57 27.61
N LYS A 139 19.40 -2.07 26.87
CA LYS A 139 18.94 -2.71 25.64
C LYS A 139 19.85 -2.42 24.45
N THR A 140 20.00 -3.42 23.58
CA THR A 140 20.64 -3.27 22.27
C THR A 140 19.57 -3.28 21.19
N LEU A 141 19.60 -2.28 20.31
CA LEU A 141 18.72 -2.18 19.16
C LEU A 141 19.39 -2.83 17.95
N GLN A 142 18.62 -3.44 17.07
CA GLN A 142 19.15 -3.83 15.76
C GLN A 142 18.98 -2.67 14.80
N ARG A 143 20.10 -2.19 14.25
CA ARG A 143 20.12 -1.16 13.23
C ARG A 143 20.32 -1.79 11.87
N VAL A 144 19.53 -1.37 10.89
CA VAL A 144 19.67 -1.81 9.50
C VAL A 144 19.80 -0.62 8.56
N LYS A 145 20.34 -0.85 7.37
CA LYS A 145 20.40 0.15 6.30
C LYS A 145 19.07 0.25 5.54
N GLU A 146 18.39 -0.89 5.42
CA GLU A 146 17.23 -1.07 4.54
C GLU A 146 16.31 -2.13 5.13
N VAL A 147 15.00 -1.89 5.07
CA VAL A 147 13.96 -2.86 5.42
C VAL A 147 12.81 -2.75 4.44
N CYS A 148 12.22 -3.89 4.07
CA CYS A 148 10.96 -3.94 3.36
C CYS A 148 9.88 -4.38 4.34
N VAL A 149 8.86 -3.54 4.55
CA VAL A 149 7.70 -3.81 5.40
C VAL A 149 6.45 -3.58 4.55
N ASN A 150 5.54 -4.56 4.49
CA ASN A 150 4.30 -4.50 3.72
C ASN A 150 4.50 -4.12 2.24
N ASN A 151 5.57 -4.65 1.62
CA ASN A 151 6.02 -4.33 0.26
C ASN A 151 6.47 -2.87 0.02
N ALA A 152 6.51 -2.03 1.06
CA ALA A 152 7.14 -0.73 1.03
C ALA A 152 8.60 -0.86 1.48
N LYS A 153 9.50 -0.26 0.70
CA LYS A 153 10.93 -0.32 0.93
C LYS A 153 11.41 0.96 1.60
N TYR A 154 12.07 0.84 2.74
CA TYR A 154 12.59 1.97 3.50
C TYR A 154 14.11 1.85 3.61
N THR A 155 14.81 2.84 3.09
CA THR A 155 16.28 2.92 3.13
C THR A 155 16.72 4.14 3.89
N THR A 156 17.87 4.07 4.56
CA THR A 156 18.50 5.28 5.11
C THR A 156 18.76 6.30 4.01
N LYS A 157 18.45 7.57 4.28
CA LYS A 157 18.47 8.76 3.40
C LYS A 157 17.24 8.98 2.53
N ASP A 158 16.36 7.99 2.40
CA ASP A 158 15.09 8.14 1.67
C ASP A 158 14.25 9.23 2.32
N VAL A 159 13.49 9.94 1.49
CA VAL A 159 12.59 11.02 1.91
C VAL A 159 11.16 10.61 1.60
N PHE A 160 10.28 10.69 2.60
CA PHE A 160 8.86 10.36 2.45
C PHE A 160 8.00 11.59 2.76
N VAL A 161 6.80 11.64 2.17
CA VAL A 161 5.77 12.61 2.53
C VAL A 161 4.96 12.05 3.69
N ILE A 162 4.88 12.78 4.81
CA ILE A 162 4.14 12.33 5.99
C ILE A 162 2.74 12.91 6.02
N ASP A 163 2.61 14.21 5.79
CA ASP A 163 1.37 14.95 6.00
C ASP A 163 1.34 16.21 5.14
N ASP A 164 0.17 16.83 5.02
CA ASP A 164 -0.02 18.10 4.35
C ASP A 164 -0.33 19.19 5.38
N VAL A 165 0.33 20.35 5.27
CA VAL A 165 0.02 21.48 6.15
C VAL A 165 -1.34 22.05 5.73
N HIS A 166 -2.34 21.85 6.60
CA HIS A 166 -3.80 21.92 6.37
C HIS A 166 -4.38 23.26 5.85
N THR A 167 -3.56 24.22 5.46
CA THR A 167 -4.00 25.51 4.92
C THR A 167 -3.60 25.75 3.46
N GLU A 168 -2.57 25.07 2.95
CA GLU A 168 -1.98 25.39 1.63
C GLU A 168 -1.67 24.14 0.76
N GLU A 169 -2.09 22.93 1.17
CA GLU A 169 -1.75 21.67 0.49
C GLU A 169 -0.23 21.49 0.26
N VAL A 170 0.58 22.02 1.18
CA VAL A 170 2.04 21.93 1.11
C VAL A 170 2.49 20.66 1.84
N PRO A 171 3.21 19.74 1.15
CA PRO A 171 3.65 18.48 1.74
C PRO A 171 4.77 18.67 2.76
N LEU A 172 4.66 17.97 3.87
CA LEU A 172 5.69 17.84 4.90
C LEU A 172 6.53 16.59 4.63
N PHE A 173 7.84 16.77 4.60
CA PHE A 173 8.77 15.71 4.24
C PHE A 173 9.50 15.15 5.47
N PHE A 174 9.97 13.92 5.37
CA PHE A 174 10.78 13.26 6.38
C PHE A 174 11.89 12.44 5.79
N GLN A 175 13.11 12.74 6.23
CA GLN A 175 14.29 11.97 5.83
C GLN A 175 14.62 10.92 6.88
N VAL A 176 14.66 9.66 6.45
CA VAL A 176 15.11 8.53 7.29
C VAL A 176 16.61 8.64 7.54
N LYS A 177 17.03 8.70 8.81
CA LYS A 177 18.46 8.61 9.18
C LYS A 177 18.84 7.25 9.73
N TYR A 178 17.94 6.65 10.50
CA TYR A 178 18.14 5.34 11.11
C TYR A 178 16.87 4.49 10.98
N VAL A 179 17.07 3.19 10.80
CA VAL A 179 16.02 2.18 10.83
C VAL A 179 16.38 1.21 11.94
N PHE A 180 15.53 1.10 12.96
CA PHE A 180 15.74 0.24 14.11
C PHE A 180 14.66 -0.83 14.22
N ASN A 181 15.06 -2.05 14.61
CA ASN A 181 14.17 -3.05 15.16
C ASN A 181 14.34 -3.11 16.67
N ILE A 182 13.22 -3.00 17.39
CA ILE A 182 13.13 -2.99 18.85
C ILE A 182 12.08 -4.01 19.26
N ASP A 183 12.48 -5.15 19.82
CA ASP A 183 11.57 -6.24 20.22
C ASP A 183 10.50 -6.55 19.16
N THR A 184 10.89 -6.73 17.89
CA THR A 184 10.01 -6.96 16.73
C THR A 184 9.30 -5.74 16.14
N LEU A 185 9.47 -4.54 16.71
CA LEU A 185 8.90 -3.31 16.16
C LEU A 185 9.92 -2.55 15.30
N TRP A 186 9.56 -2.26 14.04
CA TRP A 186 10.35 -1.38 13.18
C TRP A 186 10.01 0.08 13.38
N ILE A 187 11.04 0.90 13.53
CA ILE A 187 10.93 2.34 13.71
C ILE A 187 11.91 3.05 12.79
N LEU A 188 11.39 4.00 12.04
CA LEU A 188 12.13 4.93 11.20
C LEU A 188 12.41 6.19 12.04
N CYS A 189 13.68 6.48 12.28
CA CYS A 189 14.10 7.67 13.02
C CYS A 189 14.79 8.64 12.06
N GLY A 190 14.39 9.90 12.08
CA GLY A 190 14.80 10.85 11.07
C GLY A 190 14.60 12.30 11.49
N LYS A 191 14.65 13.16 10.47
CA LYS A 191 14.43 14.60 10.59
C LYS A 191 13.32 15.01 9.65
N LEU A 192 12.44 15.88 10.12
CA LEU A 192 11.48 16.56 9.25
C LEU A 192 12.23 17.53 8.36
N LEU A 193 11.83 17.62 7.08
CA LEU A 193 12.24 18.70 6.20
C LEU A 193 11.04 19.61 5.96
N LEU A 194 11.19 20.84 6.42
CA LEU A 194 10.17 21.87 6.30
C LEU A 194 10.31 22.55 4.93
N PRO A 195 9.26 22.58 4.11
CA PRO A 195 9.26 23.26 2.82
C PRO A 195 9.39 24.78 3.03
N GLN A 196 10.29 25.41 2.27
CA GLN A 196 10.52 26.86 2.29
C GLN A 196 9.97 27.55 1.05
N SER A 197 10.18 26.96 -0.12
CA SER A 197 9.71 27.49 -1.41
C SER A 197 9.65 26.39 -2.45
N PHE A 198 8.76 26.54 -3.43
CA PHE A 198 8.64 25.64 -4.57
C PHE A 198 9.35 26.21 -5.79
N ASP A 199 10.23 25.42 -6.41
CA ASP A 199 10.89 25.75 -7.66
C ASP A 199 10.14 25.11 -8.83
N SER A 200 9.43 25.94 -9.60
CA SER A 200 8.66 25.51 -10.77
C SER A 200 9.50 24.96 -11.93
N HIS A 201 10.79 25.32 -12.02
CA HIS A 201 11.65 24.84 -13.11
C HIS A 201 11.99 23.36 -12.90
N PHE A 202 12.37 23.01 -11.68
CA PHE A 202 12.72 21.64 -11.29
C PHE A 202 11.54 20.81 -10.79
N HIS A 203 10.37 21.45 -10.58
CA HIS A 203 9.21 20.85 -9.92
C HIS A 203 9.59 20.24 -8.56
N ALA A 204 10.38 20.98 -7.77
CA ALA A 204 10.97 20.51 -6.53
C ALA A 204 10.79 21.53 -5.40
N PHE A 205 10.72 21.04 -4.16
CA PHE A 205 10.68 21.91 -2.99
C PHE A 205 12.08 22.17 -2.45
N ARG A 206 12.40 23.43 -2.20
CA ARG A 206 13.53 23.78 -1.33
C ARG A 206 13.09 23.57 0.11
N VAL A 207 13.82 22.73 0.83
CA VAL A 207 13.47 22.31 2.19
C VAL A 207 14.61 22.62 3.16
N SER A 208 14.28 22.82 4.44
CA SER A 208 15.26 22.93 5.52
C SER A 208 15.02 21.89 6.61
N TYR A 209 16.11 21.38 7.18
CA TYR A 209 16.03 20.42 8.28
C TYR A 209 15.48 21.06 9.54
N ASP A 210 14.52 20.38 10.15
CA ASP A 210 14.15 20.65 11.52
C ASP A 210 15.23 20.17 12.50
N LYS A 211 15.30 20.82 13.67
CA LYS A 211 16.30 20.53 14.70
C LYS A 211 15.96 19.28 15.49
N ASP A 212 14.67 19.01 15.70
CA ASP A 212 14.23 17.92 16.57
C ASP A 212 14.23 16.57 15.85
N TRP A 213 14.32 15.49 16.62
CA TRP A 213 14.22 14.13 16.08
C TRP A 213 12.77 13.72 15.99
N PHE A 214 12.41 13.07 14.89
CA PHE A 214 11.08 12.54 14.66
C PHE A 214 11.16 11.03 14.38
N CYS A 215 10.18 10.29 14.86
CA CYS A 215 10.09 8.84 14.71
C CYS A 215 8.74 8.49 14.08
N LEU A 216 8.76 7.51 13.18
CA LEU A 216 7.60 6.98 12.49
C LEU A 216 7.66 5.46 12.44
N MET A 217 6.50 4.82 12.37
CA MET A 217 6.40 3.42 11.97
C MET A 217 6.20 3.31 10.45
N PRO A 218 6.75 2.26 9.82
CA PRO A 218 6.40 1.91 8.45
C PRO A 218 4.89 1.84 8.23
N GLY A 219 4.36 2.54 7.23
CA GLY A 219 2.93 2.63 6.92
C GLY A 219 2.22 3.87 7.47
N GLU A 220 2.90 4.73 8.22
CA GLU A 220 2.37 6.02 8.68
C GLU A 220 2.60 7.15 7.65
N GLU A 221 3.42 6.92 6.63
CA GLU A 221 3.62 7.83 5.51
C GLU A 221 2.39 7.95 4.60
N LEU A 222 2.25 9.11 3.95
CA LEU A 222 1.15 9.41 3.03
C LEU A 222 1.36 8.78 1.65
N ASP A 223 2.61 8.65 1.23
CA ASP A 223 3.02 7.95 0.00
C ASP A 223 4.18 6.99 0.28
N TYR A 224 4.09 5.78 -0.27
CA TYR A 224 5.08 4.71 -0.16
C TYR A 224 6.29 4.93 -1.07
N GLN A 225 6.19 5.86 -2.03
CA GLN A 225 7.29 6.16 -2.94
C GLN A 225 8.27 7.16 -2.31
N ALA A 226 9.52 6.73 -2.13
CA ALA A 226 10.59 7.60 -1.68
C ALA A 226 10.90 8.69 -2.74
N LEU A 227 11.09 9.92 -2.27
CA LEU A 227 11.52 11.07 -3.05
C LEU A 227 13.05 11.19 -3.00
N ASP A 228 13.61 11.67 -4.12
CA ASP A 228 15.04 11.95 -4.23
C ASP A 228 15.37 13.32 -3.60
N LEU A 229 16.43 13.35 -2.79
CA LEU A 229 17.00 14.59 -2.29
C LEU A 229 18.13 15.04 -3.23
N CYS A 230 17.86 16.02 -4.10
CA CYS A 230 18.89 16.63 -4.94
C CYS A 230 19.72 17.61 -4.09
N GLY A 231 21.04 17.36 -4.01
CA GLY A 231 22.02 18.20 -3.29
C GLY A 231 22.62 19.29 -4.15
#